data_AF-A0A2H3P114-F1
#
_entry.id   AF-A0A2H3P114-F1
#
_cell.length_a   1.000
_cell.length_b   1.000
_cell.length_c   1.000
_cell.angle_alpha   90.00
_cell.angle_beta   90.00
_cell.angle_gamma   90.00
#
_symmetry.space_group_name_H-M   'P 1'
#
loop_
_entity.id
_entity.type
_entity.pdbx_description
1 polymer ?
#
loop_
_entity_poly.entity_id
_entity_poly.type
_entity_poly.pdbx_seq_one_letter_code
_entity_poly.pdbx_strand_id
1 'polypeptide(L)'
;MRVFAFSAVLLFGIAALGGCESESSTSDDGRNVERAALDTLRITNAWVRPAPEGGVTALYLELHNRRATADTLMRVETPVSSRTELHTTVLHSDGTTGMRPLNNGLAVPTDTTTTLRPGGPHVMVYDVQPALVIGDSVRVTLHFGDLMHTVTAHVRPTPPQ
;
A
#
# COMPACT_ATOMS: atom_id res chain seq x y z
N MET A 1 61.05 -31.21 7.09
CA MET A 1 61.23 -32.53 6.43
C MET A 1 59.88 -33.02 5.94
N ARG A 2 59.53 -32.70 4.69
CA ARG A 2 58.86 -33.55 3.68
C ARG A 2 58.51 -32.66 2.49
N VAL A 3 59.34 -32.85 1.47
CA VAL A 3 59.30 -32.25 0.14
C VAL A 3 58.25 -33.00 -0.68
N PHE A 4 57.39 -32.30 -1.41
CA PHE A 4 56.77 -32.83 -2.63
C PHE A 4 56.69 -31.71 -3.66
N ALA A 5 57.51 -31.86 -4.70
CA ALA A 5 57.48 -31.10 -5.94
C ALA A 5 56.55 -31.80 -6.94
N PHE A 6 55.77 -31.07 -7.72
CA PHE A 6 55.23 -31.55 -9.00
C PHE A 6 55.15 -30.42 -10.02
N SER A 7 55.40 -30.84 -11.25
CA SER A 7 55.94 -30.10 -12.38
C SER A 7 55.02 -29.09 -13.06
N ALA A 8 55.69 -28.18 -13.77
CA ALA A 8 55.18 -27.23 -14.75
C ALA A 8 54.42 -27.89 -15.92
N VAL A 9 53.39 -27.20 -16.42
CA VAL A 9 52.90 -27.35 -17.80
C VAL A 9 52.58 -25.97 -18.38
N LEU A 10 52.89 -25.86 -19.68
CA LEU A 10 53.02 -24.73 -20.58
C LEU A 10 51.78 -23.84 -20.82
N LEU A 11 52.11 -22.59 -21.17
CA LEU A 11 51.36 -21.62 -21.98
C LEU A 11 50.86 -22.19 -23.33
N PHE A 12 49.66 -21.80 -23.78
CA PHE A 12 49.44 -20.97 -25.00
C PHE A 12 47.95 -20.66 -25.26
N GLY A 13 47.68 -19.41 -25.66
CA GLY A 13 46.49 -18.75 -26.27
C GLY A 13 45.11 -19.43 -26.32
N ILE A 14 44.00 -18.72 -26.19
CA ILE A 14 43.53 -17.69 -27.15
C ILE A 14 42.49 -16.77 -26.46
N ALA A 15 42.57 -15.48 -26.79
CA ALA A 15 41.58 -14.46 -26.48
C ALA A 15 40.37 -14.54 -27.43
N ALA A 16 39.15 -14.40 -26.92
CA ALA A 16 38.03 -13.73 -27.58
C ALA A 16 36.87 -13.51 -26.62
N LEU A 17 36.25 -12.34 -26.77
CA LEU A 17 35.20 -11.76 -25.94
C LEU A 17 33.88 -12.52 -26.05
N GLY A 18 33.19 -12.68 -24.92
CA GLY A 18 31.77 -13.00 -24.85
C GLY A 18 31.19 -12.24 -23.68
N GLY A 19 30.54 -11.11 -23.97
CA GLY A 19 30.05 -10.15 -22.99
C GLY A 19 28.94 -10.70 -22.09
N CYS A 20 28.75 -9.96 -20.99
CA CYS A 20 27.49 -9.94 -20.26
C CYS A 20 26.36 -9.63 -21.24
N GLU A 21 25.23 -10.30 -21.12
CA GLU A 21 24.01 -9.58 -20.76
C GLU A 21 22.99 -10.61 -20.28
N SER A 22 22.71 -10.58 -18.99
CA SER A 22 21.47 -11.16 -18.50
C SER A 22 20.35 -10.36 -19.14
N GLU A 23 19.68 -10.94 -20.13
CA GLU A 23 18.49 -10.38 -20.75
C GLU A 23 17.38 -10.25 -19.70
N SER A 24 17.36 -9.11 -19.01
CA SER A 24 16.23 -8.66 -18.18
C SER A 24 15.66 -7.39 -18.80
N SER A 25 15.00 -7.52 -19.95
CA SER A 25 14.41 -6.37 -20.64
C SER A 25 13.06 -6.72 -21.23
N THR A 26 12.05 -6.82 -20.36
CA THR A 26 10.62 -6.65 -20.72
C THR A 26 9.79 -5.95 -19.63
N SER A 27 10.43 -5.34 -18.61
CA SER A 27 9.70 -4.73 -17.48
C SER A 27 9.51 -3.21 -17.58
N ASP A 28 9.97 -2.54 -18.63
CA ASP A 28 9.95 -1.07 -18.66
C ASP A 28 8.56 -0.50 -19.00
N ASP A 29 7.83 -1.13 -19.92
CA ASP A 29 6.49 -0.68 -20.32
C ASP A 29 5.46 -0.80 -19.17
N GLY A 30 5.39 -1.97 -18.53
CA GLY A 30 4.48 -2.21 -17.41
C GLY A 30 4.76 -1.32 -16.18
N ARG A 31 6.04 -1.03 -15.89
CA ARG A 31 6.41 -0.10 -14.80
C ARG A 31 6.04 1.35 -15.12
N ASN A 32 6.06 1.73 -16.40
CA ASN A 32 5.72 3.08 -16.81
C ASN A 32 4.21 3.32 -16.75
N VAL A 33 3.41 2.33 -17.17
CA VAL A 33 1.94 2.35 -17.03
C VAL A 33 1.52 2.40 -15.56
N GLU A 34 2.12 1.57 -14.70
CA GLU A 34 1.85 1.58 -13.25
C GLU A 34 2.21 2.94 -12.62
N ARG A 35 3.38 3.50 -12.95
CA ARG A 35 3.78 4.83 -12.46
C ARG A 35 2.80 5.92 -12.91
N ALA A 36 2.39 5.91 -14.17
CA ALA A 36 1.42 6.86 -14.69
C ALA A 36 0.05 6.74 -13.97
N ALA A 37 -0.37 5.50 -13.65
CA ALA A 37 -1.58 5.26 -12.86
C ALA A 37 -1.45 5.78 -11.42
N LEU A 38 -0.29 5.61 -10.78
CA LEU A 38 0.00 6.16 -9.45
C LEU A 38 0.06 7.70 -9.43
N ASP A 39 0.57 8.33 -10.49
CA ASP A 39 0.64 9.80 -10.59
C ASP A 39 -0.74 10.46 -10.72
N THR A 40 -1.70 9.70 -11.26
CA THR A 40 -3.07 10.14 -11.56
C THR A 40 -4.08 9.68 -10.50
N LEU A 41 -3.75 8.70 -9.67
CA LEU A 41 -4.49 8.35 -8.46
C LEU A 41 -3.78 8.89 -7.22
N ARG A 42 -4.15 10.08 -6.76
CA ARG A 42 -3.49 10.73 -5.62
C ARG A 42 -4.18 10.38 -4.32
N ILE A 43 -3.38 10.01 -3.33
CA ILE A 43 -3.85 9.73 -1.99
C ILE A 43 -3.28 10.78 -1.05
N THR A 44 -4.15 11.53 -0.40
CA THR A 44 -3.77 12.64 0.48
C THR A 44 -4.42 12.51 1.85
N ASN A 45 -3.95 13.31 2.80
CA ASN A 45 -4.56 13.43 4.12
C ASN A 45 -4.75 12.07 4.82
N ALA A 46 -3.80 11.14 4.64
CA ALA A 46 -3.87 9.83 5.28
C ALA A 46 -3.53 9.93 6.78
N TRP A 47 -4.43 9.46 7.62
CA TRP A 47 -4.24 9.47 9.08
C TRP A 47 -5.03 8.35 9.77
N VAL A 48 -4.53 7.92 10.92
CA VAL A 48 -5.14 6.84 11.71
C VAL A 48 -5.26 7.29 13.17
N ARG A 49 -6.32 6.82 13.85
CA ARG A 49 -6.48 7.10 15.29
C ARG A 49 -5.47 6.28 16.12
N PRO A 50 -5.00 6.82 17.26
CA PRO A 50 -4.20 6.02 18.19
C PRO A 50 -5.03 4.84 18.73
N ALA A 51 -4.36 3.73 19.01
CA ALA A 51 -4.98 2.55 19.59
C ALA A 51 -3.96 1.74 20.41
N PRO A 52 -4.39 1.09 21.51
CA PRO A 52 -3.54 0.18 22.24
C PRO A 52 -3.24 -1.08 21.42
N GLU A 53 -2.26 -1.85 21.87
CA GLU A 53 -1.98 -3.19 21.35
C GLU A 53 -3.21 -4.10 21.50
N GLY A 54 -3.51 -4.90 20.48
CA GLY A 54 -4.74 -5.70 20.36
C GLY A 54 -6.01 -4.86 20.17
N GLY A 55 -5.90 -3.55 20.07
CA GLY A 55 -7.01 -2.63 19.91
C GLY A 55 -7.57 -2.59 18.50
N VAL A 56 -8.67 -1.85 18.34
CA VAL A 56 -9.28 -1.54 17.05
C VAL A 56 -9.15 -0.05 16.79
N THR A 57 -8.79 0.33 15.57
CA THR A 57 -8.71 1.73 15.14
C THR A 57 -9.38 1.96 13.79
N ALA A 58 -9.48 3.23 13.40
CA ALA A 58 -9.97 3.65 12.11
C ALA A 58 -8.92 4.50 11.38
N LEU A 59 -8.69 4.16 10.12
CA LEU A 59 -7.84 4.85 9.16
C LEU A 59 -8.73 5.62 8.17
N TYR A 60 -8.27 6.83 7.85
CA TYR A 60 -8.95 7.82 7.02
C TYR A 60 -7.96 8.41 6.02
N LEU A 61 -8.47 8.86 4.87
CA LEU A 61 -7.69 9.41 3.76
C LEU A 61 -8.61 9.99 2.69
N GLU A 62 -8.04 10.70 1.74
CA GLU A 62 -8.72 11.17 0.53
C GLU A 62 -8.14 10.50 -0.71
N LEU A 63 -9.02 10.08 -1.60
CA LEU A 63 -8.69 9.46 -2.89
C LEU A 63 -9.10 10.41 -4.00
N HIS A 64 -8.12 10.96 -4.72
CA HIS A 64 -8.34 11.84 -5.86
C HIS A 64 -8.01 11.06 -7.14
N ASN A 65 -9.05 10.52 -7.78
CA ASN A 65 -8.87 9.78 -9.02
C ASN A 65 -8.96 10.74 -10.22
N ARG A 66 -7.82 11.01 -10.86
CA ARG A 66 -7.69 11.82 -12.08
C ARG A 66 -7.43 10.97 -13.33
N ARG A 67 -7.68 9.66 -13.25
CA ARG A 67 -7.60 8.76 -14.40
C ARG A 67 -8.88 8.85 -15.18
N ALA A 68 -8.83 8.52 -16.47
CA ALA A 68 -10.00 8.46 -17.34
C ALA A 68 -10.99 7.32 -16.99
N THR A 69 -10.64 6.45 -16.04
CA THR A 69 -11.45 5.29 -15.63
C THR A 69 -11.73 5.32 -14.14
N ALA A 70 -12.96 4.94 -13.77
CA ALA A 70 -13.33 4.70 -12.39
C ALA A 70 -12.53 3.52 -11.80
N ASP A 71 -12.32 3.55 -10.48
CA ASP A 71 -11.73 2.45 -9.73
C ASP A 71 -12.64 1.99 -8.59
N THR A 72 -12.25 0.91 -7.94
CA THR A 72 -12.79 0.46 -6.67
C THR A 72 -11.64 0.16 -5.73
N LEU A 73 -11.60 0.83 -4.57
CA LEU A 73 -10.73 0.42 -3.48
C LEU A 73 -11.27 -0.90 -2.93
N MET A 74 -10.58 -1.99 -3.24
CA MET A 74 -11.01 -3.34 -2.87
C MET A 74 -10.58 -3.70 -1.46
N ARG A 75 -9.38 -3.25 -1.09
CA ARG A 75 -8.73 -3.67 0.16
C ARG A 75 -7.68 -2.67 0.59
N VAL A 76 -7.40 -2.68 1.88
CA VAL A 76 -6.29 -1.95 2.49
C VAL A 76 -5.42 -2.96 3.23
N GLU A 77 -4.13 -2.67 3.37
CA GLU A 77 -3.19 -3.46 4.16
C GLU A 77 -2.30 -2.54 4.96
N THR A 78 -1.80 -3.06 6.06
CA THR A 78 -0.81 -2.39 6.88
C THR A 78 0.01 -3.42 7.65
N PRO A 79 1.31 -3.21 7.90
CA PRO A 79 2.09 -4.12 8.73
C PRO A 79 1.65 -4.14 10.20
N VAL A 80 0.83 -3.17 10.65
CA VAL A 80 0.40 -3.08 12.05
C VAL A 80 -0.84 -3.91 12.38
N SER A 81 -1.36 -4.67 11.41
CA SER A 81 -2.55 -5.51 11.59
C SER A 81 -2.65 -6.56 10.48
N SER A 82 -3.10 -7.76 10.82
CA SER A 82 -3.43 -8.81 9.84
C SER A 82 -4.85 -8.68 9.26
N ARG A 83 -5.69 -7.80 9.82
CA ARG A 83 -7.10 -7.67 9.46
C ARG A 83 -7.54 -6.22 9.37
N THR A 84 -7.88 -5.81 8.16
CA THR A 84 -8.53 -4.53 7.88
C THR A 84 -9.80 -4.73 7.08
N GLU A 85 -10.78 -3.87 7.27
CA GLU A 85 -12.05 -3.92 6.56
C GLU A 85 -12.49 -2.52 6.12
N LEU A 86 -13.06 -2.42 4.93
CA LEU A 86 -13.71 -1.18 4.48
C LEU A 86 -15.12 -1.13 5.05
N HIS A 87 -15.46 -0.03 5.70
CA HIS A 87 -16.76 0.18 6.35
C HIS A 87 -17.36 1.51 5.91
N THR A 88 -18.67 1.65 6.01
CA THR A 88 -19.38 2.92 5.95
C THR A 88 -20.24 3.10 7.18
N THR A 89 -20.45 4.35 7.55
CA THR A 89 -21.42 4.72 8.59
C THR A 89 -22.82 4.73 7.99
N VAL A 90 -23.81 4.21 8.72
CA VAL A 90 -25.23 4.20 8.33
C VAL A 90 -26.07 4.80 9.44
N LEU A 91 -27.07 5.61 9.06
CA LEU A 91 -28.11 6.09 9.98
C LEU A 91 -29.30 5.15 9.89
N HIS A 92 -29.67 4.55 11.01
CA HIS A 92 -30.86 3.71 11.11
C HIS A 92 -32.12 4.55 11.28
N SER A 93 -33.29 3.96 10.99
CA SER A 93 -34.59 4.64 11.09
C SER A 93 -34.95 5.06 12.52
N ASP A 94 -34.35 4.43 13.53
CA ASP A 94 -34.53 4.75 14.95
C ASP A 94 -33.63 5.91 15.43
N GLY A 95 -32.87 6.53 14.52
CA GLY A 95 -31.94 7.62 14.82
C GLY A 95 -30.58 7.16 15.34
N THR A 96 -30.35 5.84 15.47
CA THR A 96 -29.04 5.31 15.86
C THR A 96 -28.09 5.24 14.67
N THR A 97 -26.79 5.34 14.96
CA THR A 97 -25.73 5.21 13.97
C THR A 97 -25.08 3.83 14.08
N GLY A 98 -24.93 3.15 12.95
CA GLY A 98 -24.21 1.88 12.83
C GLY A 98 -23.05 1.95 11.86
N MET A 99 -22.27 0.87 11.80
CA MET A 99 -21.25 0.65 10.77
C MET A 99 -21.64 -0.57 9.94
N ARG A 100 -21.38 -0.50 8.64
CA ARG A 100 -21.62 -1.60 7.70
C ARG A 100 -20.38 -1.85 6.85
N PRO A 101 -19.92 -3.10 6.72
CA PRO A 101 -18.82 -3.43 5.83
C PRO A 101 -19.18 -3.20 4.36
N LEU A 102 -18.18 -2.81 3.57
CA LEU A 102 -18.23 -2.61 2.12
C LEU A 102 -17.52 -3.80 1.43
N ASN A 103 -18.16 -4.96 1.43
CA ASN A 103 -17.57 -6.21 0.93
C ASN A 103 -17.21 -6.18 -0.57
N ASN A 104 -17.88 -5.32 -1.36
CA ASN A 104 -17.60 -5.12 -2.77
C ASN A 104 -16.59 -3.99 -3.03
N GLY A 105 -15.93 -3.48 -1.97
CA GLY A 105 -15.05 -2.33 -2.02
C GLY A 105 -15.77 -0.98 -1.99
N LEU A 106 -14.97 0.08 -2.08
CA LEU A 106 -15.41 1.47 -2.11
C LEU A 106 -15.18 2.06 -3.50
N ALA A 107 -16.25 2.51 -4.16
CA ALA A 107 -16.16 3.13 -5.47
C ALA A 107 -15.33 4.42 -5.44
N VAL A 108 -14.46 4.58 -6.44
CA VAL A 108 -13.63 5.76 -6.66
C VAL A 108 -13.86 6.27 -8.09
N PRO A 109 -14.91 7.07 -8.31
CA PRO A 109 -15.28 7.56 -9.64
C PRO A 109 -14.15 8.38 -10.29
N THR A 110 -14.17 8.45 -11.62
CA THR A 110 -13.29 9.35 -12.39
C THR A 110 -13.48 10.80 -11.98
N ASP A 111 -12.41 11.57 -12.03
CA ASP A 111 -12.36 13.02 -11.78
C ASP A 111 -13.05 13.48 -10.48
N THR A 112 -13.04 12.62 -9.46
CA THR A 112 -13.74 12.85 -8.20
C THR A 112 -12.82 12.58 -7.01
N THR A 113 -13.09 13.28 -5.91
CA THR A 113 -12.51 12.99 -4.61
C THR A 113 -13.44 12.11 -3.78
N THR A 114 -13.03 10.85 -3.53
CA THR A 114 -13.69 9.98 -2.55
C THR A 114 -13.02 10.16 -1.19
N THR A 115 -13.77 10.63 -0.19
CA THR A 115 -13.23 10.92 1.15
C THR A 115 -13.60 9.82 2.14
N LEU A 116 -12.61 9.19 2.75
CA LEU A 116 -12.78 8.32 3.91
C LEU A 116 -12.61 9.18 5.17
N ARG A 117 -13.68 9.34 5.97
CA ARG A 117 -13.74 10.27 7.10
C ARG A 117 -14.60 9.74 8.25
N PRO A 118 -14.44 10.26 9.47
CA PRO A 118 -15.35 9.97 10.57
C PRO A 118 -16.81 10.24 10.18
N GLY A 119 -17.71 9.29 10.49
CA GLY A 119 -19.13 9.37 10.11
C GLY A 119 -19.42 9.07 8.63
N GLY A 120 -18.43 8.67 7.84
CA GLY A 120 -18.58 8.25 6.45
C GLY A 120 -17.89 6.90 6.20
N PRO A 121 -17.43 6.65 4.96
CA PRO A 121 -16.54 5.55 4.64
C PRO A 121 -15.23 5.64 5.44
N HIS A 122 -14.69 4.51 5.89
CA HIS A 122 -13.43 4.43 6.62
C HIS A 122 -12.86 3.01 6.57
N VAL A 123 -11.59 2.86 6.94
CA VAL A 123 -10.96 1.55 7.08
C VAL A 123 -10.90 1.21 8.56
N MET A 124 -11.58 0.14 8.96
CA MET A 124 -11.42 -0.47 10.28
C MET A 124 -10.14 -1.32 10.29
N VAL A 125 -9.30 -1.14 11.30
CA VAL A 125 -8.07 -1.90 11.50
C VAL A 125 -8.18 -2.61 12.84
N TYR A 126 -8.21 -3.95 12.81
CA TYR A 126 -8.40 -4.80 13.99
C TYR A 126 -7.07 -5.30 14.52
N ASP A 127 -7.04 -5.75 15.78
CA ASP A 127 -5.90 -6.45 16.37
C ASP A 127 -4.56 -5.72 16.15
N VAL A 128 -4.57 -4.40 16.41
CA VAL A 128 -3.44 -3.50 16.15
C VAL A 128 -2.20 -3.93 16.94
N GLN A 129 -1.07 -4.13 16.25
CA GLN A 129 0.19 -4.57 16.81
C GLN A 129 1.39 -3.98 16.04
N PRO A 130 2.30 -3.22 16.70
CA PRO A 130 2.24 -2.74 18.09
C PRO A 130 1.18 -1.66 18.29
N ALA A 131 1.02 -1.20 19.53
CA ALA A 131 0.21 -0.02 19.84
C ALA A 131 0.60 1.18 18.94
N LEU A 132 -0.40 1.96 18.52
CA LEU A 132 -0.21 3.19 17.76
C LEU A 132 -0.35 4.40 18.67
N VAL A 133 0.74 5.15 18.85
CA VAL A 133 0.76 6.37 19.67
C VAL A 133 0.84 7.62 18.80
N ILE A 134 0.35 8.75 19.33
CA ILE A 134 0.33 10.01 18.60
C ILE A 134 1.75 10.40 18.19
N GLY A 135 1.93 10.78 16.92
CA GLY A 135 3.23 11.12 16.33
C GLY A 135 3.86 9.97 15.55
N ASP A 136 3.38 8.74 15.73
CA ASP A 136 3.79 7.60 14.91
C ASP A 136 3.35 7.78 13.45
N SER A 137 3.93 6.94 12.59
CA SER A 137 3.58 6.85 11.18
C SER A 137 3.40 5.40 10.77
N VAL A 138 2.32 5.12 10.07
CA VAL A 138 1.91 3.78 9.63
C VAL A 138 1.96 3.73 8.11
N ARG A 139 2.67 2.74 7.57
CA ARG A 139 2.60 2.45 6.13
C ARG A 139 1.29 1.75 5.82
N VAL A 140 0.61 2.20 4.78
CA VAL A 140 -0.68 1.67 4.34
C VAL A 140 -0.62 1.41 2.85
N THR A 141 -1.01 0.22 2.42
CA THR A 141 -1.11 -0.15 1.01
C THR A 141 -2.58 -0.29 0.62
N LEU A 142 -2.99 0.46 -0.40
CA LEU A 142 -4.33 0.44 -0.95
C LEU A 142 -4.36 -0.36 -2.25
N HIS A 143 -5.36 -1.22 -2.41
CA HIS A 143 -5.51 -2.13 -3.54
C HIS A 143 -6.70 -1.71 -4.41
N PHE A 144 -6.42 -1.40 -5.67
CA PHE A 144 -7.33 -0.90 -6.70
C PHE A 144 -7.38 -1.89 -7.87
N GLY A 145 -7.83 -3.11 -7.59
CA GLY A 145 -7.61 -4.24 -8.49
C GLY A 145 -6.14 -4.67 -8.49
N ASP A 146 -5.49 -4.64 -9.66
CA ASP A 146 -4.07 -4.99 -9.82
C ASP A 146 -3.12 -3.84 -9.42
N LEU A 147 -3.62 -2.61 -9.32
CA LEU A 147 -2.86 -1.43 -8.91
C LEU A 147 -2.73 -1.38 -7.39
N MET A 148 -1.49 -1.21 -6.90
CA MET A 148 -1.20 -1.06 -5.47
C MET A 148 -0.55 0.30 -5.20
N HIS A 149 -1.20 1.12 -4.36
CA HIS A 149 -0.64 2.41 -3.97
C HIS A 149 -0.35 2.46 -2.47
N THR A 150 0.93 2.62 -2.12
CA THR A 150 1.36 2.75 -0.73
C THR A 150 1.49 4.22 -0.32
N VAL A 151 0.96 4.57 0.85
CA VAL A 151 1.13 5.87 1.50
C VAL A 151 1.51 5.74 2.97
N THR A 152 1.97 6.84 3.55
CA THR A 152 2.17 6.95 4.99
C THR A 152 0.97 7.65 5.62
N ALA A 153 0.36 7.02 6.61
CA ALA A 153 -0.68 7.60 7.45
C ALA A 153 -0.11 8.00 8.80
N HIS A 154 -0.37 9.23 9.24
CA HIS A 154 0.12 9.71 10.55
C HIS A 154 -0.86 9.39 11.67
N VAL A 155 -0.35 8.96 12.82
CA VAL A 155 -1.17 8.65 14.00
C VAL A 155 -1.51 9.95 14.73
N ARG A 156 -2.80 10.27 14.82
CA ARG A 156 -3.29 11.54 15.40
C ARG A 156 -4.74 11.44 15.89
N PRO A 157 -5.18 12.30 16.83
CA PRO A 157 -6.52 12.22 17.41
C PRO A 157 -7.61 12.85 16.54
N THR A 158 -7.24 13.76 15.63
CA THR A 158 -8.17 14.55 14.80
C THR A 158 -7.71 14.60 13.35
N PRO A 159 -8.60 14.92 12.39
CA PRO A 159 -8.23 15.10 10.99
C PRO A 159 -7.08 16.12 10.80
N PRO A 160 -6.26 15.96 9.74
CA PRO A 160 -5.36 17.01 9.31
C PRO A 160 -6.09 18.32 9.03
N GLN A 161 -5.40 19.43 9.31
CA GLN A 161 -5.87 20.80 9.02
C GLN A 161 -5.41 21.20 7.63
#